data_AF-A0A1Y4CGB2-F1
#
_entry.id   AF-A0A1Y4CGB2-F1
#
_cell.length_a   1.000
_cell.length_b   1.000
_cell.length_c   1.000
_cell.angle_alpha   90.00
_cell.angle_beta   90.00
_cell.angle_gamma   90.00
#
_symmetry.space_group_name_H-M   'P 1'
#
loop_
_entity.id
_entity.type
_entity.pdbx_description
1 polymer ?
#
loop_
_entity_poly.entity_id
_entity_poly.type
_entity_poly.pdbx_seq_one_letter_code
_entity_poly.pdbx_strand_id
1 'polypeptide(L)'
;MAVYHNSSAIANEIRAKRDILRERYGGMMTLTDLMEELGYGSRISARKAVVAMGIPATQVGRMKKYDTDVVARRLVELRGMC
;
A
#
# COMPACT_ATOMS: atom_id res chain seq x y z
N MET A 1 18.91 -5.32 -22.58
CA MET A 1 17.73 -4.51 -22.93
C MET A 1 17.65 -3.42 -21.87
N ALA A 2 18.08 -2.20 -22.20
CA ALA A 2 18.14 -1.11 -21.22
C ALA A 2 16.72 -0.64 -20.92
N VAL A 3 16.16 -1.07 -19.80
CA VAL A 3 14.84 -0.61 -19.39
C VAL A 3 15.02 0.78 -18.80
N TYR A 4 14.83 1.79 -19.64
CA TYR A 4 14.64 3.17 -19.20
C TYR A 4 13.30 3.23 -18.46
N HIS A 5 13.28 2.75 -17.22
CA HIS A 5 12.14 2.97 -16.34
C HIS A 5 12.01 4.47 -16.14
N ASN A 6 10.88 5.00 -16.60
CA ASN A 6 10.47 6.38 -16.38
C ASN A 6 10.19 6.56 -14.87
N SER A 7 11.27 6.64 -14.09
CA SER A 7 11.27 6.70 -12.63
C SER A 7 10.50 7.92 -12.11
N SER A 8 10.38 8.97 -12.95
CA SER A 8 9.51 10.13 -12.70
C SER A 8 8.02 9.79 -12.78
N ALA A 9 7.57 8.96 -13.73
CA ALA A 9 6.16 8.55 -13.84
C ALA A 9 5.74 7.65 -12.68
N ILE A 10 6.56 6.65 -12.33
CA ILE A 10 6.31 5.80 -11.16
C ILE A 10 6.30 6.65 -9.87
N ALA A 11 7.24 7.59 -9.71
CA ALA A 11 7.25 8.47 -8.56
C ALA A 11 6.00 9.38 -8.50
N ASN A 12 5.52 9.87 -9.64
CA ASN A 12 4.30 10.66 -9.71
C ASN A 12 3.06 9.81 -9.37
N GLU A 13 2.99 8.56 -9.84
CA GLU A 13 1.92 7.63 -9.49
C GLU A 13 1.94 7.26 -8.00
N ILE A 14 3.12 7.02 -7.43
CA ILE A 14 3.28 6.80 -5.98
C ILE A 14 2.79 8.02 -5.22
N ARG A 15 3.17 9.23 -5.63
CA ARG A 15 2.71 10.48 -4.98
C ARG A 15 1.19 10.62 -5.06
N ALA A 16 0.62 10.48 -6.25
CA ALA A 16 -0.83 10.56 -6.44
C ALA A 16 -1.57 9.50 -5.61
N LYS A 17 -1.09 8.25 -5.61
CA LYS A 17 -1.69 7.18 -4.83
C LYS A 17 -1.59 7.45 -3.33
N ARG A 18 -0.44 7.93 -2.87
CA ARG A 18 -0.22 8.31 -1.47
C ARG A 18 -1.16 9.42 -1.03
N ASP A 19 -1.31 10.46 -1.84
CA ASP A 19 -2.14 11.61 -1.50
C ASP A 19 -3.61 11.19 -1.38
N ILE A 20 -4.11 10.34 -2.28
CA ILE A 20 -5.45 9.72 -2.20
C ILE A 20 -5.62 8.90 -0.92
N LEU A 21 -4.67 8.01 -0.60
CA LEU A 21 -4.79 7.17 0.58
C LEU A 21 -4.68 7.98 1.89
N ARG A 22 -3.86 9.05 1.90
CA ARG A 22 -3.74 9.94 3.05
C ARG A 22 -5.00 10.77 3.27
N GLU A 23 -5.63 11.25 2.21
CA GLU A 23 -6.90 11.96 2.28
C GLU A 23 -7.99 11.04 2.85
N ARG A 24 -8.02 9.77 2.42
CA ARG A 24 -9.07 8.82 2.82
C ARG A 24 -8.86 8.19 4.19
N TYR A 25 -7.62 7.84 4.55
CA TYR A 25 -7.31 7.02 5.72
C TYR A 25 -6.31 7.68 6.69
N GLY A 26 -5.76 8.84 6.34
CA GLY A 26 -4.71 9.51 7.12
C GLY A 26 -3.33 8.86 6.95
N GLY A 27 -2.44 9.11 7.91
CA GLY A 27 -1.04 8.64 7.84
C GLY A 27 -0.83 7.15 8.12
N MET A 28 -1.83 6.46 8.67
CA MET A 28 -1.72 5.02 8.97
C MET A 28 -3.05 4.30 8.76
N MET A 29 -3.01 3.23 7.99
CA MET A 29 -4.15 2.37 7.69
C MET A 29 -4.26 1.21 8.69
N THR A 30 -5.47 0.83 9.02
CA THR A 30 -5.77 -0.42 9.72
C THR A 30 -5.87 -1.59 8.74
N LEU A 31 -5.96 -2.82 9.26
CA LEU A 31 -6.25 -3.97 8.40
C LEU A 31 -7.63 -3.88 7.74
N THR A 32 -8.59 -3.19 8.36
CA THR A 32 -9.93 -3.00 7.78
C THR A 32 -9.85 -2.05 6.58
N ASP A 33 -9.11 -0.95 6.69
CA ASP A 33 -8.94 0.00 5.58
C ASP A 33 -8.24 -0.68 4.39
N LEU A 34 -7.25 -1.54 4.67
CA LEU A 34 -6.61 -2.35 3.64
C LEU A 34 -7.55 -3.39 3.03
N MET A 35 -8.49 -3.95 3.79
CA MET A 35 -9.51 -4.84 3.23
C MET A 35 -10.37 -4.11 2.22
N GLU A 36 -10.84 -2.91 2.55
CA GLU A 36 -11.64 -2.08 1.64
C GLU A 36 -10.85 -1.69 0.40
N GLU A 37 -9.62 -1.21 0.57
CA GLU A 37 -8.75 -0.78 -0.53
C GLU A 37 -8.37 -1.93 -1.48
N LEU A 38 -8.18 -3.14 -0.93
CA LEU A 38 -7.81 -4.33 -1.71
C LEU A 38 -9.03 -5.17 -2.16
N GLY A 39 -10.25 -4.82 -1.73
CA GLY A 39 -11.47 -5.57 -2.04
C GLY A 39 -11.58 -6.94 -1.35
N TYR A 40 -10.91 -7.17 -0.22
CA TYR A 40 -10.99 -8.43 0.50
C TYR A 40 -12.15 -8.44 1.51
N GLY A 41 -13.07 -9.39 1.38
CA GLY A 41 -14.16 -9.60 2.36
C GLY A 41 -13.71 -10.28 3.68
N SER A 42 -12.50 -10.84 3.73
CA SER A 42 -11.98 -11.54 4.92
C SER A 42 -10.68 -10.93 5.44
N ARG A 43 -10.62 -10.72 6.76
CA ARG A 43 -9.41 -10.24 7.47
C ARG A 43 -8.22 -11.18 7.29
N ILE A 44 -8.48 -12.49 7.18
CA ILE A 44 -7.41 -13.49 7.02
C ILE A 44 -6.81 -13.36 5.62
N SER A 45 -7.65 -13.25 4.58
CA SER A 45 -7.19 -13.09 3.20
C SER A 45 -6.43 -11.78 3.01
N ALA A 46 -6.94 -10.68 3.56
CA ALA A 46 -6.23 -9.40 3.54
C ALA A 46 -4.89 -9.47 4.25
N ARG A 47 -4.82 -10.11 5.43
CA ARG A 47 -3.55 -10.27 6.15
C ARG A 47 -2.54 -11.06 5.31
N LYS A 48 -2.96 -12.16 4.68
CA LYS A 48 -2.09 -12.95 3.79
C LYS A 48 -1.60 -12.12 2.60
N ALA A 49 -2.48 -11.35 1.97
CA ALA A 49 -2.13 -10.49 0.86
C ALA A 49 -1.12 -9.41 1.26
N VAL A 50 -1.34 -8.72 2.38
CA VAL A 50 -0.44 -7.69 2.90
C VAL A 50 0.96 -8.25 3.21
N VAL A 51 1.03 -9.47 3.75
CA VAL A 51 2.29 -10.19 3.95
C VAL A 51 2.95 -10.56 2.61
N ALA A 52 2.18 -11.08 1.65
CA ALA A 52 2.69 -11.43 0.32
C ALA A 52 3.21 -10.21 -0.45
N MET A 53 2.59 -9.05 -0.27
CA MET A 53 3.03 -7.76 -0.83
C MET A 53 4.25 -7.16 -0.10
N GLY A 54 4.72 -7.78 0.99
CA GLY A 54 5.85 -7.30 1.77
C GLY A 54 5.60 -5.96 2.45
N ILE A 55 4.35 -5.67 2.84
CA ILE A 55 4.00 -4.44 3.55
C ILE A 55 4.21 -4.67 5.06
N PRO A 56 5.14 -3.95 5.71
CA PRO A 56 5.42 -4.11 7.13
C PRO A 56 4.25 -3.59 7.97
N ALA A 57 3.96 -4.31 9.06
CA ALA A 57 3.03 -3.87 10.08
C ALA A 57 3.78 -3.12 11.20
N THR A 58 3.30 -1.95 11.57
CA THR A 58 3.78 -1.17 12.72
C THR A 58 2.84 -1.38 13.89
N GLN A 59 3.39 -1.76 15.05
CA GLN A 59 2.61 -1.86 16.27
C GLN A 59 2.37 -0.45 16.84
N VAL A 60 1.10 -0.06 16.99
CA VAL A 60 0.69 1.21 17.60
C VAL A 60 -0.29 0.91 18.72
N GLY A 61 0.20 1.00 19.96
CA GLY A 61 -0.54 0.54 21.14
C GLY A 61 -0.88 -0.94 21.03
N ARG A 62 -2.18 -1.27 21.07
CA ARG A 62 -2.68 -2.66 20.95
C ARG A 62 -2.95 -3.10 19.51
N MET A 63 -2.88 -2.20 18.54
CA MET A 63 -3.27 -2.47 17.15
C MET A 63 -2.06 -2.52 16.22
N LYS A 64 -2.16 -3.33 15.17
CA LYS A 64 -1.24 -3.28 14.02
C LYS A 64 -1.81 -2.32 12.99
N LYS A 65 -1.00 -1.33 12.62
CA LYS A 65 -1.29 -0.37 11.55
C LYS A 65 -0.23 -0.49 10.46
N TYR A 66 -0.55 0.06 9.30
CA TYR A 66 0.30 0.02 8.12
C TYR A 66 0.51 1.44 7.64
N ASP A 67 1.76 1.78 7.35
CA ASP A 67 2.09 3.12 6.89
C ASP A 67 1.49 3.33 5.48
N THR A 68 0.69 4.38 5.35
CA THR A 68 -0.01 4.71 4.11
C THR A 68 0.95 4.91 2.94
N ASP A 69 2.13 5.49 3.18
CA ASP A 69 3.12 5.78 2.14
C ASP A 69 3.76 4.48 1.63
N VAL A 70 4.02 3.55 2.56
CA VAL A 70 4.57 2.23 2.21
C VAL A 70 3.55 1.41 1.43
N VAL A 71 2.28 1.45 1.85
CA VAL A 71 1.18 0.80 1.14
C VAL A 71 1.05 1.37 -0.28
N ALA A 72 0.98 2.70 -0.43
CA ALA A 72 0.89 3.36 -1.73
C ALA A 72 2.03 2.95 -2.67
N ARG A 73 3.27 3.00 -2.17
CA ARG A 73 4.44 2.59 -2.94
C ARG A 73 4.34 1.15 -3.41
N ARG A 74 4.05 0.20 -2.52
CA ARG A 74 3.95 -1.22 -2.88
C ARG A 74 2.84 -1.49 -3.89
N LEU A 75 1.69 -0.83 -3.75
CA LEU A 75 0.59 -0.98 -4.69
C LEU A 75 0.96 -0.50 -6.10
N VAL A 76 1.67 0.62 -6.22
CA VAL A 76 2.11 1.14 -7.51
C VAL A 76 3.23 0.28 -8.10
N GLU A 77 4.21 -0.14 -7.29
CA GLU A 77 5.28 -1.06 -7.72
C GLU A 77 4.71 -2.38 -8.27
N LEU A 78 3.70 -2.95 -7.62
CA LEU A 78 3.04 -4.18 -8.08
C LEU A 78 2.14 -3.98 -9.31
N ARG A 79 1.60 -2.78 -9.52
CA ARG A 79 0.81 -2.46 -10.74
C ARG A 79 1.70 -2.18 -11.93
N GLY A 80 2.83 -1.52 -11.70
CA GLY A 80 3.79 -1.13 -12.72
C GLY A 80 4.86 -2.18 -13.01
N MET A 81 4.65 -3.46 -12.62
CA MET A 81 5.63 -4.54 -12.69
C MET A 81 6.71 -4.33 -13.76
N CYS A 82 7.88 -4.02 -13.23
CA CYS A 82 9.19 -3.83 -13.83
C CYS A 82 10.17 -4.57 -12.92
#